data_AF-A0A8K0UYL0-F1
#
_entry.id   AF-A0A8K0UYL0-F1
#
_cell.length_a   1.000
_cell.length_b   1.000
_cell.length_c   1.000
_cell.angle_alpha   90.00
_cell.angle_beta   90.00
_cell.angle_gamma   90.00
#
_symmetry.space_group_name_H-M   'P 1'
#
loop_
_entity.id
_entity.type
_entity.pdbx_description
1 polymer ?
#
loop_
_entity_poly.entity_id
_entity_poly.type
_entity_poly.pdbx_seq_one_letter_code
_entity_poly.pdbx_strand_id
1 'polypeptide(L)'
;MDRARRRADADRAYNAQVQAGTIGAVRATGVGVGLAIIAHYSWPWFRRQTLAFKGFLVTGFAVFGLVTHAERALQTLEAEQRKVEGALRREARLALARKGLVATETQIEKWKAERLSR
;
A
#
# COMPACT_ATOMS: atom_id res chain seq x y z
N MET A 1 -10.34 -14.96 -18.92
CA MET A 1 -9.55 -13.71 -18.93
C MET A 1 -9.52 -13.05 -17.53
N ASP A 2 -10.64 -13.03 -16.81
CA ASP A 2 -10.81 -12.22 -15.59
C ASP A 2 -10.11 -12.74 -14.31
N ARG A 3 -10.03 -14.07 -14.11
CA ARG A 3 -9.37 -14.65 -12.91
C ARG A 3 -7.85 -14.50 -12.92
N ALA A 4 -7.21 -14.65 -14.09
CA ALA A 4 -5.76 -14.54 -14.21
C ALA A 4 -5.29 -13.11 -13.93
N ARG A 5 -6.03 -12.12 -14.42
CA ARG A 5 -5.80 -10.70 -14.15
C ARG A 5 -5.96 -10.37 -12.67
N ARG A 6 -7.05 -10.82 -12.04
CA ARG A 6 -7.27 -10.65 -10.60
C ARG A 6 -6.16 -11.26 -9.74
N ARG A 7 -5.65 -12.44 -10.12
CA ARG A 7 -4.50 -13.05 -9.44
C ARG A 7 -3.24 -12.21 -9.60
N ALA A 8 -2.92 -11.78 -10.82
CA ALA A 8 -1.76 -10.93 -11.06
C ALA A 8 -1.82 -9.59 -10.30
N ASP A 9 -3.01 -8.98 -10.20
CA ASP A 9 -3.21 -7.76 -9.42
C ASP A 9 -3.03 -8.00 -7.91
N ALA A 10 -3.53 -9.13 -7.40
CA ALA A 10 -3.32 -9.54 -6.00
C ALA A 10 -1.85 -9.84 -5.70
N ASP A 11 -1.15 -10.56 -6.58
CA ASP A 11 0.27 -10.86 -6.44
C ASP A 11 1.11 -9.58 -6.45
N ARG A 12 0.76 -8.62 -7.32
CA ARG A 12 1.41 -7.30 -7.36
C ARG A 12 1.19 -6.52 -6.07
N ALA A 13 -0.03 -6.48 -5.54
CA ALA A 13 -0.34 -5.83 -4.28
C ALA A 13 0.41 -6.49 -3.11
N TYR A 14 0.41 -7.82 -3.05
CA TYR A 14 1.11 -8.59 -2.03
C TYR A 14 2.61 -8.31 -2.03
N ASN A 15 3.25 -8.37 -3.19
CA ASN A 15 4.69 -8.11 -3.31
C ASN A 15 5.06 -6.68 -2.88
N ALA A 16 4.23 -5.70 -3.24
CA ALA A 16 4.43 -4.31 -2.81
C ALA A 16 4.30 -4.15 -1.28
N GLN A 17 3.29 -4.81 -0.67
CA GLN A 17 3.10 -4.80 0.78
C GLN A 17 4.24 -5.48 1.52
N VAL A 18 4.69 -6.65 1.06
CA VAL A 18 5.82 -7.38 1.66
C VAL A 18 7.07 -6.53 1.61
N GLN A 19 7.43 -5.99 0.44
CA GLN A 19 8.63 -5.17 0.31
C GLN A 19 8.59 -3.94 1.22
N ALA A 20 7.49 -3.17 1.17
CA ALA A 20 7.36 -1.97 1.99
C ALA A 20 7.29 -2.28 3.48
N GLY A 21 6.56 -3.32 3.87
CA GLY A 21 6.44 -3.79 5.24
C GLY A 21 7.78 -4.26 5.82
N THR A 22 8.57 -5.03 5.07
CA THR A 22 9.91 -5.45 5.50
C THR A 22 10.84 -4.25 5.73
N ILE A 23 10.84 -3.28 4.81
CA ILE A 23 11.63 -2.04 4.97
C ILE A 23 11.16 -1.25 6.20
N GLY A 24 9.84 -1.12 6.39
CA GLY A 24 9.24 -0.44 7.53
C GLY A 24 9.60 -1.11 8.85
N ALA A 25 9.53 -2.44 8.90
CA ALA A 25 9.89 -3.24 10.07
C ALA A 25 11.34 -3.00 10.47
N VAL A 26 12.29 -3.16 9.54
CA VAL A 26 13.73 -2.98 9.80
C VAL A 26 14.03 -1.57 10.31
N ARG A 27 13.46 -0.54 9.67
CA ARG A 27 13.66 0.86 10.09
C ARG A 27 13.12 1.11 11.50
N ALA A 28 11.88 0.68 11.78
CA ALA A 28 11.27 0.90 13.07
C ALA A 28 11.93 0.06 14.18
N THR A 29 12.39 -1.15 13.88
CA THR A 29 13.23 -1.94 14.80
C THR A 29 14.50 -1.19 15.15
N GLY A 30 15.20 -0.60 14.17
CA GLY A 30 16.38 0.23 14.42
C GLY A 30 16.09 1.38 15.38
N VAL A 31 14.96 2.07 15.19
CA VAL A 31 14.49 3.11 16.12
C VAL A 31 14.22 2.54 17.51
N GLY A 32 13.49 1.42 17.60
CA GLY A 32 13.16 0.76 18.88
C GLY A 32 14.42 0.33 19.65
N VAL A 33 15.41 -0.24 18.95
CA VAL A 33 16.71 -0.61 19.53
C VAL A 33 17.45 0.63 20.03
N GLY A 34 17.51 1.69 19.21
CA GLY A 34 18.15 2.95 19.61
C GLY A 34 17.52 3.55 20.87
N LEU A 35 16.19 3.59 20.93
CA LEU A 35 15.45 4.08 22.10
C LEU A 35 15.67 3.18 23.32
N ALA A 36 15.70 1.85 23.15
CA ALA A 36 15.97 0.93 24.24
C ALA A 36 17.39 1.11 24.81
N ILE A 37 18.39 1.34 23.95
CA ILE A 37 19.78 1.63 24.37
C ILE A 37 19.82 2.94 25.16
N ILE A 38 19.25 4.02 24.60
CA ILE A 38 19.22 5.32 25.27
C ILE A 38 18.54 5.20 26.63
N ALA A 39 17.36 4.59 26.70
CA ALA A 39 16.62 4.41 27.95
C ALA A 39 17.37 3.54 28.96
N HIS A 40 18.15 2.55 28.51
CA HIS A 40 18.98 1.73 29.40
C HIS A 40 20.05 2.53 30.12
N TYR A 41 20.67 3.50 29.43
CA TYR A 41 21.73 4.32 29.99
C TYR A 41 21.23 5.59 30.67
N SER A 42 20.10 6.16 30.24
CA SER A 42 19.56 7.40 30.81
C SER A 42 18.63 7.19 32.01
N TRP A 43 17.91 6.06 32.09
CA TRP A 43 16.87 5.86 33.12
C TRP A 43 17.17 4.66 34.04
N PRO A 44 17.44 4.90 35.34
CA PRO A 44 17.69 3.83 36.31
C PRO A 44 16.58 2.78 36.43
N TRP A 45 15.30 3.17 36.27
CA TRP A 45 14.16 2.25 36.33
C TRP A 45 14.14 1.32 35.11
N PHE A 46 14.30 1.86 33.90
CA PHE A 46 14.35 1.06 32.67
C PHE A 46 15.59 0.15 32.62
N ARG A 47 16.72 0.61 33.19
CA ARG A 47 17.94 -0.20 33.33
C ARG A 47 17.67 -1.52 34.05
N ARG A 48 16.92 -1.47 35.15
CA ARG A 48 16.55 -2.62 36.00
C ARG A 48 15.57 -3.60 35.34
N GLN A 49 14.90 -3.21 34.25
CA GLN A 49 13.98 -4.10 33.55
C GLN A 49 14.69 -5.25 32.82
N THR A 50 14.00 -6.37 32.69
CA THR A 50 14.54 -7.59 32.06
C THR A 50 14.83 -7.38 30.58
N LEU A 51 15.76 -8.18 30.03
CA LEU A 51 16.06 -8.17 28.60
C LEU A 51 14.84 -8.54 27.76
N ALA A 52 14.04 -9.51 28.25
CA ALA A 52 12.80 -9.93 27.60
C ALA A 52 11.80 -8.78 27.45
N PHE A 53 11.61 -7.96 28.50
CA PHE A 53 10.72 -6.80 28.43
C PHE A 53 11.21 -5.76 27.40
N LYS A 54 12.52 -5.49 27.37
CA LYS A 54 13.11 -4.57 26.39
C LYS A 54 12.93 -5.09 24.96
N GLY A 55 13.16 -6.39 24.75
CA GLY A 55 12.93 -7.07 23.47
C GLY A 55 11.47 -6.98 23.03
N PHE A 56 10.53 -7.20 23.95
CA PHE A 56 9.09 -7.05 23.67
C PHE A 56 8.74 -5.64 23.17
N LEU A 57 9.28 -4.60 23.81
CA LEU A 57 9.07 -3.21 23.35
C LEU A 57 9.63 -2.99 21.94
N VAL A 58 10.85 -3.47 21.66
CA VAL A 58 11.46 -3.39 20.32
C VAL A 58 10.62 -4.11 19.26
N THR A 59 10.06 -5.28 19.59
CA THR A 59 9.13 -5.99 18.70
C THR A 59 7.88 -5.17 18.42
N GLY A 60 7.36 -4.43 19.39
CA GLY A 60 6.25 -3.49 19.18
C GLY A 60 6.57 -2.45 18.10
N PHE A 61 7.77 -1.87 18.11
CA PHE A 61 8.23 -0.98 17.04
C PHE A 61 8.32 -1.70 15.70
N ALA A 62 8.86 -2.93 15.68
CA ALA A 62 8.98 -3.72 14.45
C ALA A 62 7.61 -3.96 13.78
N VAL A 63 6.63 -4.42 14.56
CA VAL A 63 5.26 -4.68 14.10
C VAL A 63 4.58 -3.40 13.63
N PHE A 64 4.73 -2.31 14.39
CA PHE A 64 4.19 -1.01 13.99
C PHE A 64 4.77 -0.53 12.66
N GLY A 65 6.09 -0.62 12.49
CA GLY A 65 6.77 -0.27 11.23
C GLY A 65 6.30 -1.14 10.07
N LEU A 66 6.16 -2.45 10.29
CA LEU A 66 5.69 -3.40 9.29
C LEU A 66 4.30 -3.03 8.76
N VAL A 67 3.33 -2.89 9.67
CA VAL A 67 1.92 -2.70 9.30
C VAL A 67 1.71 -1.35 8.64
N THR A 68 2.26 -0.27 9.21
CA THR A 68 2.06 1.08 8.69
C THR A 68 2.65 1.28 7.29
N HIS A 69 3.80 0.68 7.01
CA HIS A 69 4.43 0.80 5.69
C HIS A 69 3.77 -0.09 4.65
N ALA A 70 3.36 -1.31 5.02
CA ALA A 70 2.61 -2.20 4.14
C ALA A 70 1.26 -1.56 3.74
N GLU A 71 0.53 -1.01 4.70
CA GLU A 71 -0.75 -0.33 4.47
C GLU A 71 -0.58 0.88 3.56
N ARG A 72 0.41 1.73 3.82
CA ARG A 72 0.71 2.89 2.99
C ARG A 72 1.05 2.51 1.54
N ALA A 73 1.79 1.42 1.34
CA ALA A 73 2.12 0.94 0.00
C ALA A 73 0.87 0.47 -0.76
N LEU A 74 -0.02 -0.26 -0.09
CA LEU A 74 -1.29 -0.69 -0.69
C LEU A 74 -2.16 0.51 -1.07
N GLN A 75 -2.35 1.46 -0.15
CA GLN A 75 -3.13 2.67 -0.41
C GLN A 75 -2.58 3.49 -1.56
N THR A 76 -1.24 3.55 -1.69
CA THR A 76 -0.58 4.25 -2.80
C THR A 76 -0.86 3.55 -4.13
N LEU A 77 -0.74 2.21 -4.18
CA LEU A 77 -1.06 1.40 -5.35
C LEU A 77 -2.52 1.60 -5.79
N GLU A 78 -3.46 1.52 -4.85
CA GLU A 78 -4.87 1.75 -5.14
C GLU A 78 -5.14 3.19 -5.59
N ALA A 79 -4.48 4.18 -4.99
CA ALA A 79 -4.62 5.57 -5.39
C ALA A 79 -4.13 5.80 -6.82
N GLU A 80 -3.05 5.14 -7.23
CA GLU A 80 -2.58 5.15 -8.61
C GLU A 80 -3.58 4.50 -9.57
N GLN A 81 -4.13 3.34 -9.21
CA GLN A 81 -5.18 2.67 -10.00
C GLN A 81 -6.41 3.56 -10.16
N ARG A 82 -6.90 4.16 -9.06
CA ARG A 82 -8.03 5.11 -9.07
C ARG A 82 -7.76 6.32 -9.97
N LYS A 83 -6.54 6.86 -9.98
CA LYS A 83 -6.15 7.96 -10.88
C LYS A 83 -6.22 7.56 -12.35
N VAL A 84 -5.67 6.39 -12.69
CA VAL A 84 -5.68 5.86 -14.07
C VAL A 84 -7.10 5.58 -14.53
N GLU A 85 -7.92 4.91 -13.72
CA GLU A 85 -9.33 4.67 -14.03
C GLU A 85 -10.13 5.96 -14.16
N GLY A 86 -9.88 6.95 -13.29
CA GLY A 86 -10.53 8.25 -13.33
C GLY A 86 -10.21 9.01 -14.62
N ALA A 87 -8.94 9.02 -15.05
CA ALA A 87 -8.52 9.61 -16.31
C ALA A 87 -9.20 8.92 -17.50
N LEU A 88 -9.22 7.58 -17.51
CA LEU A 88 -9.87 6.80 -18.56
C LEU A 88 -11.39 7.06 -18.63
N ARG A 89 -12.07 7.12 -17.49
CA ARG A 89 -13.50 7.46 -17.42
C ARG A 89 -13.76 8.88 -17.94
N ARG A 90 -12.86 9.82 -17.65
CA ARG A 90 -12.95 11.21 -18.16
C ARG A 90 -12.77 11.27 -19.68
N GLU A 91 -11.80 10.54 -20.23
CA GLU A 91 -11.61 10.40 -21.68
C GLU A 91 -12.84 9.78 -22.35
N ALA A 92 -13.38 8.70 -21.77
CA ALA A 92 -14.58 8.04 -22.28
C ALA A 92 -15.78 8.99 -22.35
N ARG A 93 -16.01 9.75 -21.27
CA ARG A 93 -17.09 10.76 -21.22
C ARG A 93 -16.94 11.80 -22.31
N LEU A 94 -15.73 12.32 -22.54
CA LEU A 94 -15.46 13.31 -23.59
C LEU A 94 -15.62 12.73 -25.00
N ALA A 95 -15.23 11.48 -25.22
CA ALA A 95 -15.36 10.82 -26.51
C ALA A 95 -16.82 10.48 -26.84
N LEU A 96 -17.59 10.01 -25.85
CA LEU A 96 -19.01 9.70 -26.00
C LEU A 96 -19.84 10.97 -26.19
N ALA A 97 -19.56 12.04 -25.44
CA ALA A 97 -20.20 13.35 -25.63
C ALA A 97 -19.98 13.90 -27.05
N ARG A 98 -18.78 13.74 -27.61
CA ARG A 98 -18.48 14.11 -29.01
C ARG A 98 -19.29 13.32 -30.03
N LYS A 99 -19.71 12.10 -29.71
CA LYS A 99 -20.60 11.27 -30.54
C LYS A 99 -22.09 11.55 -30.26
N GLY A 100 -22.44 12.50 -29.38
CA GLY A 100 -23.82 12.77 -28.96
C GLY A 100 -24.42 11.67 -28.07
N LEU A 101 -23.59 10.78 -27.52
CA LEU A 101 -24.02 9.66 -26.69
C LEU A 101 -23.91 9.99 -25.20
N VAL A 102 -24.88 9.54 -24.40
CA VAL A 102 -24.83 9.64 -22.95
C VAL A 102 -23.80 8.64 -22.41
N ALA A 103 -22.90 9.10 -21.56
CA ALA A 103 -21.85 8.29 -20.95
C ALA A 103 -22.40 7.39 -19.83
N THR A 104 -23.20 6.39 -20.20
CA THR A 104 -23.61 5.31 -19.32
C THR A 104 -22.50 4.27 -19.16
N GLU A 105 -22.52 3.49 -18.08
CA GLU A 105 -21.46 2.51 -17.81
C GLU A 105 -21.32 1.48 -18.95
N THR A 106 -22.44 1.08 -19.56
CA THR A 106 -22.46 0.20 -20.74
C THR A 106 -21.78 0.82 -21.96
N GLN A 107 -21.93 2.13 -22.19
CA GLN A 107 -21.30 2.83 -23.30
C GLN A 107 -19.80 3.05 -23.06
N ILE A 108 -19.42 3.29 -21.81
CA ILE A 108 -18.01 3.38 -21.41
C ILE A 108 -17.31 2.03 -21.63
N GLU A 109 -17.95 0.92 -21.25
CA GLU A 109 -17.40 -0.43 -21.50
C GLU A 109 -17.29 -0.74 -23.00
N LYS A 110 -18.31 -0.39 -23.81
CA LYS A 110 -18.22 -0.51 -25.28
C LYS A 110 -17.08 0.31 -25.86
N TRP A 111 -16.91 1.55 -25.41
CA TRP A 111 -15.80 2.41 -25.83
C TRP A 111 -14.43 1.85 -25.43
N LYS A 112 -14.31 1.28 -24.22
CA LYS A 112 -13.08 0.58 -23.79
C LYS A 112 -12.79 -0.63 -24.68
N ALA A 113 -13.80 -1.42 -25.02
CA ALA A 113 -13.66 -2.58 -25.90
C ALA A 113 -13.22 -2.16 -27.33
N GLU A 114 -13.84 -1.12 -27.89
CA GLU A 114 -13.47 -0.54 -29.20
C GLU A 114 -12.01 -0.05 -29.23
N ARG A 115 -11.54 0.53 -28.12
CA ARG A 115 -10.15 1.01 -27.98
C ARG A 115 -9.15 -0.14 -27.87
N LEU A 116 -9.54 -1.26 -27.26
CA LEU A 116 -8.68 -2.44 -27.10
C LEU A 116 -8.58 -3.26 -28.40
N SER A 117 -9.55 -3.13 -29.31
CA SER A 117 -9.59 -3.81 -30.61
C SER A 117 -8.89 -3.06 -31.75
N ARG A 118 -8.41 -1.83 -31.50
CA ARG A 118 -7.60 -1.01 -32.43
C ARG A 118 -6.13 -1.14 -32.08
#